data_AF-A0A1H9HBF5-F1
#
_entry.id   AF-A0A1H9HBF5-F1
#
_cell.length_a   1.000
_cell.length_b   1.000
_cell.length_c   1.000
_cell.angle_alpha   90.00
_cell.angle_beta   90.00
_cell.angle_gamma   90.00
#
_symmetry.space_group_name_H-M   'P 1'
#
loop_
_entity.id
_entity.type
_entity.pdbx_description
1 polymer ?
#
loop_
_entity_poly.entity_id
_entity_poly.type
_entity_poly.pdbx_seq_one_letter_code
_entity_poly.pdbx_strand_id
1 'polypeptide(L)'
;MILIAKITTRPVLTLIAALLPLLSQADSVIRIPDTGQNRCYNDSRAIQCPEAGAEFFGQDAQYTGNAPAYTDNHDGTVTDLNTGLIWSKAVSSHKLSLAEAQEEARKMRLAGFTDWRVPNIKELYSLIDFRGYTGFSGRKTSGIEEAIPANAVPFINTDYFDFLYGAADERYIDAQWLTRTRYTSTTMDNMDTLFGVNFADGRIKGYGYQPAGTQHPRKRFYVRYVRGQAYGDNNFVDNGNNTITDISTGLTWAKTDSGRGMTWKEALKYAAQLNLGGHSDWRLPNAKELQYIVDYNRAPDSTGTAAIDPLFESTPITNEKGERDYPAYWTSTTHLDGPRPGDHAAYISFGRAMGQMHNEIMDVHGAGSQRSDPKTGQAEMGQGPQGDAVRVYNYVRVVRGGSATQTQPSTQISRNHYPYNINLNNFSVQASIDSARQMQNDRQQPPPLSDQDFPSHFVKRLDHDHDNRVSRQEFDGPPDRFDVHDKNHDGYLSADEAPPPPPMLRRRQ
;
A
#
# COMPACT_ATOMS: atom_id res chain seq x y z
N MET A 1 -46.76 80.64 0.43
CA MET A 1 -47.62 80.00 -0.59
C MET A 1 -47.66 78.52 -0.28
N ILE A 2 -48.86 77.95 -0.36
CA ILE A 2 -49.31 76.69 0.24
C ILE A 2 -48.83 75.45 -0.56
N LEU A 3 -48.69 74.31 0.15
CA LEU A 3 -48.83 72.91 -0.32
C LEU A 3 -47.61 72.29 -1.08
N ILE A 4 -47.20 71.00 -1.01
CA ILE A 4 -47.76 69.70 -0.59
C ILE A 4 -46.60 68.79 -0.14
N ALA A 5 -46.81 67.98 0.91
CA ALA A 5 -45.95 66.87 1.31
C ALA A 5 -46.10 65.65 0.39
N LYS A 6 -44.98 65.04 -0.04
CA LYS A 6 -44.96 63.67 -0.57
C LYS A 6 -44.19 62.77 0.40
N ILE A 7 -44.92 61.85 1.02
CA ILE A 7 -44.38 60.75 1.82
C ILE A 7 -43.92 59.67 0.84
N THR A 8 -42.63 59.33 0.86
CA THR A 8 -42.08 58.12 0.22
C THR A 8 -41.51 57.22 1.30
N THR A 9 -42.20 56.11 1.54
CA THR A 9 -41.77 54.99 2.39
C THR A 9 -40.51 54.34 1.80
N ARG A 10 -39.42 54.30 2.57
CA ARG A 10 -38.25 53.45 2.28
C ARG A 10 -38.45 52.08 2.95
N PRO A 11 -38.23 50.95 2.27
CA PRO A 11 -38.22 49.66 2.94
C PRO A 11 -36.93 49.52 3.75
N VAL A 12 -37.08 49.11 5.01
CA VAL A 12 -35.97 48.67 5.87
C VAL A 12 -35.54 47.30 5.36
N LEU A 13 -34.32 47.21 4.82
CA LEU A 13 -33.71 45.94 4.42
C LEU A 13 -33.13 45.29 5.69
N THR A 14 -33.85 44.35 6.27
CA THR A 14 -33.37 43.54 7.40
C THR A 14 -32.29 42.59 6.88
N LEU A 15 -31.03 42.84 7.24
CA LEU A 15 -29.91 41.98 6.91
C LEU A 15 -29.98 40.70 7.77
N ILE A 16 -30.57 39.63 7.24
CA ILE A 16 -30.48 38.30 7.87
C ILE A 16 -29.08 37.76 7.55
N ALA A 17 -28.17 37.86 8.50
CA ALA A 17 -26.91 37.13 8.46
C ALA A 17 -27.23 35.63 8.60
N ALA A 18 -27.17 34.90 7.48
CA ALA A 18 -27.22 33.44 7.51
C ALA A 18 -25.94 32.92 8.19
N LEU A 19 -26.05 32.46 9.44
CA LEU A 19 -25.06 31.58 10.03
C LEU A 19 -25.10 30.26 9.23
N LEU A 20 -24.21 30.14 8.25
CA LEU A 20 -23.84 28.85 7.70
C LEU A 20 -23.10 28.09 8.81
N PRO A 21 -23.57 26.91 9.24
CA PRO A 21 -22.73 26.06 10.07
C PRO A 21 -21.52 25.68 9.21
N LEU A 22 -20.32 26.03 9.67
CA LEU A 22 -19.10 25.35 9.21
C LEU A 22 -19.32 23.87 9.56
N LEU A 23 -19.70 23.08 8.57
CA LEU A 23 -19.52 21.65 8.62
C LEU A 23 -18.01 21.44 8.81
N SER A 24 -17.61 21.11 10.03
CA SER A 24 -16.33 20.47 10.29
C SER A 24 -16.30 19.25 9.38
N GLN A 25 -15.44 19.29 8.36
CA GLN A 25 -14.95 18.04 7.80
C GLN A 25 -14.30 17.34 9.00
N ALA A 26 -14.90 16.25 9.45
CA ALA A 26 -14.18 15.34 10.31
C ALA A 26 -12.98 14.88 9.47
N ASP A 27 -11.78 15.32 9.82
CA ASP A 27 -10.55 14.84 9.18
C ASP A 27 -10.56 13.31 9.33
N SER A 28 -10.83 12.62 8.23
CA SER A 28 -10.83 11.16 8.23
C SER A 28 -9.39 10.70 8.39
N VAL A 29 -9.08 10.06 9.52
CA VAL A 29 -7.79 9.41 9.75
C VAL A 29 -7.48 8.46 8.58
N ILE A 30 -6.33 8.65 7.95
CA ILE A 30 -5.83 7.79 6.88
C ILE A 30 -5.55 6.41 7.45
N ARG A 31 -6.19 5.39 6.87
CA ARG A 31 -5.95 3.99 7.22
C ARG A 31 -4.88 3.41 6.31
N ILE A 32 -3.71 3.12 6.89
CA ILE A 32 -2.68 2.33 6.22
C ILE A 32 -3.18 0.88 6.17
N PRO A 33 -3.33 0.26 4.98
CA PRO A 33 -3.66 -1.15 4.90
C PRO A 33 -2.58 -2.00 5.58
N ASP A 34 -2.99 -3.08 6.24
CA ASP A 34 -2.09 -4.06 6.82
C ASP A 34 -1.35 -4.85 5.73
N THR A 35 -0.24 -5.51 6.08
CA THR A 35 0.51 -6.34 5.12
C THR A 35 -0.22 -7.63 4.77
N GLY A 36 -1.22 -8.02 5.56
CA GLY A 36 -1.94 -9.29 5.44
C GLY A 36 -1.22 -10.45 6.12
N GLN A 37 -0.01 -10.24 6.67
CA GLN A 37 0.77 -11.30 7.29
C GLN A 37 0.04 -11.88 8.50
N ASN A 38 -0.14 -13.20 8.49
CA ASN A 38 -0.97 -13.91 9.47
C ASN A 38 -0.29 -15.18 10.02
N ARG A 39 1.03 -15.25 9.86
CA ARG A 39 1.89 -16.31 10.37
C ARG A 39 3.08 -15.69 11.06
N CYS A 40 3.51 -16.33 12.14
CA CYS A 40 4.76 -16.00 12.80
C CYS A 40 5.88 -16.90 12.30
N TYR A 41 7.10 -16.39 12.36
CA TYR A 41 8.29 -17.04 11.86
C TYR A 41 9.44 -16.87 12.87
N ASN A 42 10.33 -17.85 12.93
CA ASN A 42 11.65 -17.66 13.53
C ASN A 42 12.65 -17.25 12.44
N ASP A 43 13.95 -17.46 12.68
CA ASP A 43 15.03 -17.16 11.74
C ASP A 43 15.00 -17.97 10.43
N SER A 44 14.17 -19.01 10.31
CA SER A 44 14.27 -19.97 9.20
C SER A 44 12.95 -20.55 8.69
N ARG A 45 11.88 -20.51 9.49
CA ARG A 45 10.61 -21.18 9.16
C ARG A 45 9.44 -20.56 9.90
N ALA A 46 8.24 -20.89 9.44
CA ALA A 46 7.00 -20.61 10.17
C ALA A 46 6.98 -21.34 11.53
N ILE A 47 6.40 -20.69 12.54
CA ILE A 47 6.22 -21.18 13.90
C ILE A 47 4.79 -20.84 14.37
N GLN A 48 4.35 -21.46 15.47
CA GLN A 48 3.22 -20.93 16.22
C GLN A 48 3.59 -19.52 16.74
N CYS A 49 2.63 -18.60 16.72
CA CYS A 49 2.89 -17.27 17.24
C CYS A 49 3.28 -17.33 18.72
N PRO A 50 4.43 -16.75 19.10
CA PRO A 50 4.94 -16.85 20.46
C PRO A 50 4.14 -15.97 21.42
N GLU A 51 4.05 -16.39 22.68
CA GLU A 51 3.44 -15.60 23.76
C GLU A 51 4.29 -14.37 24.11
N ALA A 52 3.68 -13.40 24.79
CA ALA A 52 4.38 -12.21 25.28
C ALA A 52 5.60 -12.59 26.14
N GLY A 53 6.77 -12.01 25.83
CA GLY A 53 8.03 -12.28 26.52
C GLY A 53 8.85 -13.45 25.96
N ALA A 54 8.30 -14.28 25.07
CA ALA A 54 9.05 -15.33 24.39
C ALA A 54 9.89 -14.77 23.21
N GLU A 55 10.86 -15.56 22.74
CA GLU A 55 11.63 -15.20 21.54
C GLU A 55 10.71 -15.02 20.32
N PHE A 56 11.04 -14.04 19.48
CA PHE A 56 10.28 -13.67 18.29
C PHE A 56 8.86 -13.14 18.54
N PHE A 57 8.52 -12.76 19.77
CA PHE A 57 7.27 -12.03 20.06
C PHE A 57 7.28 -10.61 19.48
N GLY A 58 6.12 -10.15 19.00
CA GLY A 58 5.91 -8.80 18.46
C GLY A 58 5.99 -8.71 16.93
N GLN A 59 5.76 -9.83 16.24
CA GLN A 59 5.69 -9.87 14.77
C GLN A 59 4.39 -9.27 14.23
N ASP A 60 4.38 -8.96 12.93
CA ASP A 60 3.24 -8.40 12.21
C ASP A 60 1.94 -9.19 12.46
N ALA A 61 2.01 -10.52 12.33
CA ALA A 61 0.88 -11.44 12.54
C ALA A 61 0.31 -11.47 13.97
N GLN A 62 0.92 -10.77 14.93
CA GLN A 62 0.46 -10.66 16.32
C GLN A 62 -0.25 -9.32 16.60
N TYR A 63 -0.48 -8.52 15.56
CA TYR A 63 -1.26 -7.30 15.62
C TYR A 63 -2.39 -7.38 14.59
N THR A 64 -3.59 -6.97 14.99
CA THR A 64 -4.68 -6.73 14.04
C THR A 64 -4.62 -5.28 13.63
N GLY A 65 -4.36 -5.04 12.34
CA GLY A 65 -4.46 -3.74 11.69
C GLY A 65 -5.64 -3.66 10.73
N ASN A 66 -5.57 -2.70 9.80
CA ASN A 66 -6.56 -2.54 8.74
C ASN A 66 -6.38 -3.62 7.66
N ALA A 67 -6.93 -4.82 7.86
CA ALA A 67 -6.79 -5.92 6.90
C ALA A 67 -7.09 -5.47 5.45
N PRO A 68 -6.34 -5.97 4.44
CA PRO A 68 -6.63 -5.63 3.04
C PRO A 68 -8.10 -5.91 2.69
N ALA A 69 -8.82 -4.87 2.23
CA ALA A 69 -10.25 -4.92 2.02
C ALA A 69 -10.60 -4.19 0.71
N TYR A 70 -11.28 -4.90 -0.19
CA TYR A 70 -11.55 -4.44 -1.55
C TYR A 70 -13.00 -4.73 -1.95
N THR A 71 -13.53 -3.92 -2.86
CA THR A 71 -14.81 -4.16 -3.54
C THR A 71 -14.56 -4.14 -5.05
N ASP A 72 -14.92 -5.22 -5.75
CA ASP A 72 -15.04 -5.19 -7.21
C ASP A 72 -16.32 -4.43 -7.57
N ASN A 73 -16.18 -3.33 -8.31
CA ASN A 73 -17.33 -2.51 -8.68
C ASN A 73 -18.08 -3.06 -9.91
N HIS A 74 -17.61 -4.17 -10.50
CA HIS A 74 -18.17 -4.82 -11.68
C HIS A 74 -18.25 -3.93 -12.93
N ASP A 75 -17.44 -2.87 -12.98
CA ASP A 75 -17.34 -1.91 -14.09
C ASP A 75 -15.90 -1.76 -14.62
N GLY A 76 -15.05 -2.73 -14.27
CA GLY A 76 -13.62 -2.72 -14.53
C GLY A 76 -12.79 -1.96 -13.49
N THR A 77 -13.38 -1.53 -12.38
CA THR A 77 -12.69 -0.87 -11.27
C THR A 77 -12.79 -1.64 -9.94
N VAL A 78 -11.83 -1.40 -9.06
CA VAL A 78 -11.77 -1.96 -7.70
C VAL A 78 -11.62 -0.83 -6.70
N THR A 79 -12.47 -0.78 -5.69
CA THR A 79 -12.36 0.16 -4.57
C THR A 79 -11.54 -0.46 -3.45
N ASP A 80 -10.50 0.23 -2.98
CA ASP A 80 -9.79 -0.10 -1.74
C ASP A 80 -10.50 0.58 -0.56
N LEU A 81 -11.06 -0.22 0.35
CA LEU A 81 -11.88 0.26 1.47
C LEU A 81 -11.05 0.88 2.60
N ASN A 82 -9.75 0.64 2.63
CA ASN A 82 -8.85 1.24 3.60
C ASN A 82 -8.43 2.64 3.15
N THR A 83 -7.93 2.75 1.91
CA THR A 83 -7.40 4.02 1.39
C THR A 83 -8.46 4.92 0.75
N GLY A 84 -9.61 4.36 0.38
CA GLY A 84 -10.65 5.05 -0.40
C GLY A 84 -10.27 5.28 -1.87
N LEU A 85 -9.12 4.76 -2.32
CA LEU A 85 -8.69 4.83 -3.71
C LEU A 85 -9.50 3.87 -4.57
N ILE A 86 -9.74 4.29 -5.82
CA ILE A 86 -10.35 3.44 -6.84
C ILE A 86 -9.31 3.14 -7.91
N TRP A 87 -9.17 1.87 -8.24
CA TRP A 87 -8.12 1.33 -9.10
C TRP A 87 -8.71 0.74 -10.37
N SER A 88 -7.98 0.79 -11.48
CA SER A 88 -8.30 -0.04 -12.63
C SER A 88 -8.08 -1.51 -12.26
N LYS A 89 -9.01 -2.40 -12.60
CA LYS A 89 -8.88 -3.86 -12.37
C LYS A 89 -7.87 -4.51 -13.30
N ALA A 90 -7.85 -4.08 -14.56
CA ALA A 90 -6.97 -4.62 -15.59
C ALA A 90 -5.54 -4.06 -15.50
N VAL A 91 -4.61 -4.82 -16.08
CA VAL A 91 -3.22 -4.42 -16.32
C VAL A 91 -3.11 -3.77 -17.70
N SER A 92 -2.14 -2.88 -17.91
CA SER A 92 -1.82 -2.40 -19.24
C SER A 92 -1.50 -3.58 -20.18
N SER A 93 -1.99 -3.51 -21.42
CA SER A 93 -1.82 -4.60 -22.42
C SER A 93 -0.38 -4.85 -22.83
N HIS A 94 0.51 -3.90 -22.55
CA HIS A 94 1.94 -3.98 -22.75
C HIS A 94 2.64 -3.07 -21.73
N LYS A 95 3.96 -3.23 -21.61
CA LYS A 95 4.77 -2.37 -20.74
C LYS A 95 4.92 -0.97 -21.32
N LEU A 96 4.83 0.04 -20.48
CA LEU A 96 4.87 1.47 -20.85
C LEU A 96 6.01 2.19 -20.14
N SER A 97 6.53 3.23 -20.80
CA SER A 97 7.30 4.29 -20.13
C SER A 97 6.37 5.19 -19.31
N LEU A 98 6.95 6.01 -18.42
CA LEU A 98 6.17 6.97 -17.62
C LEU A 98 5.38 7.96 -18.49
N ALA A 99 5.99 8.47 -19.56
CA ALA A 99 5.36 9.44 -20.44
C ALA A 99 4.15 8.84 -21.19
N GLU A 100 4.29 7.62 -21.72
CA GLU A 100 3.19 6.92 -22.38
C GLU A 100 2.05 6.64 -21.39
N ALA A 101 2.37 6.15 -20.18
CA ALA A 101 1.38 5.87 -19.14
C ALA A 101 0.62 7.13 -18.69
N GLN A 102 1.30 8.27 -18.57
CA GLN A 102 0.66 9.54 -18.23
C GLN A 102 -0.30 10.01 -19.34
N GLU A 103 0.08 9.83 -20.60
CA GLU A 103 -0.79 10.19 -21.72
C GLU A 103 -1.99 9.25 -21.86
N GLU A 104 -1.79 7.95 -21.60
CA GLU A 104 -2.89 6.99 -21.49
C GLU A 104 -3.87 7.38 -20.38
N ALA A 105 -3.37 7.68 -19.18
CA ALA A 105 -4.21 8.07 -18.05
C ALA A 105 -5.07 9.31 -18.36
N ARG A 106 -4.50 10.31 -19.05
CA ARG A 106 -5.22 11.54 -19.47
C ARG A 106 -6.37 11.26 -20.44
N LYS A 107 -6.20 10.25 -21.31
CA LYS A 107 -7.21 9.81 -22.28
C LYS A 107 -8.18 8.79 -21.72
N MET A 108 -7.84 8.14 -20.60
CA MET A 108 -8.60 7.05 -20.03
C MET A 108 -10.02 7.46 -19.67
N ARG A 109 -10.98 6.61 -20.05
CA ARG A 109 -12.41 6.73 -19.75
C ARG A 109 -12.92 5.37 -19.26
N LEU A 110 -12.76 5.11 -17.98
CA LEU A 110 -13.16 3.85 -17.32
C LEU A 110 -14.19 4.15 -16.24
N ALA A 111 -15.25 3.34 -16.15
CA ALA A 111 -16.38 3.53 -15.23
C ALA A 111 -17.00 4.95 -15.26
N GLY A 112 -17.02 5.60 -16.43
CA GLY A 112 -17.51 6.98 -16.58
C GLY A 112 -16.58 8.07 -16.05
N PHE A 113 -15.40 7.70 -15.54
CA PHE A 113 -14.43 8.59 -14.92
C PHE A 113 -13.30 9.02 -15.85
N THR A 114 -12.72 10.19 -15.57
CA THR A 114 -11.76 10.87 -16.46
C THR A 114 -10.51 11.40 -15.75
N ASP A 115 -10.46 11.27 -14.44
CA ASP A 115 -9.42 11.77 -13.53
C ASP A 115 -8.42 10.66 -13.12
N TRP A 116 -8.22 9.69 -14.01
CA TRP A 116 -7.25 8.62 -13.83
C TRP A 116 -5.83 9.15 -13.88
N ARG A 117 -4.93 8.54 -13.09
CA ARG A 117 -3.51 8.89 -13.02
C ARG A 117 -2.64 7.67 -12.75
N VAL A 118 -1.36 7.80 -13.08
CA VAL A 118 -0.31 6.87 -12.63
C VAL A 118 -0.14 7.01 -11.11
N PRO A 119 -0.11 5.91 -10.33
CA PRO A 119 0.03 5.95 -8.89
C PRO A 119 1.41 6.46 -8.47
N ASN A 120 1.49 7.07 -7.29
CA ASN A 120 2.74 7.23 -6.57
C ASN A 120 3.15 5.89 -5.90
N ILE A 121 4.37 5.82 -5.35
CA ILE A 121 4.87 4.59 -4.74
C ILE A 121 4.11 4.17 -3.48
N LYS A 122 3.69 5.10 -2.61
CA LYS A 122 2.92 4.78 -1.39
C LYS A 122 1.54 4.21 -1.75
N GLU A 123 0.91 4.75 -2.79
CA GLU A 123 -0.36 4.24 -3.33
C GLU A 123 -0.20 2.84 -3.89
N LEU A 124 0.75 2.61 -4.80
CA LEU A 124 0.89 1.29 -5.41
C LEU A 124 1.33 0.23 -4.38
N TYR A 125 2.21 0.61 -3.44
CA TYR A 125 2.65 -0.27 -2.37
C TYR A 125 1.54 -0.59 -1.37
N SER A 126 0.51 0.25 -1.23
CA SER A 126 -0.64 -0.06 -0.38
C SER A 126 -1.37 -1.34 -0.78
N LEU A 127 -1.27 -1.75 -2.05
CA LEU A 127 -1.84 -2.99 -2.60
C LEU A 127 -1.01 -4.25 -2.32
N ILE A 128 0.23 -4.12 -1.83
CA ILE A 128 1.10 -5.28 -1.61
C ILE A 128 0.53 -6.18 -0.52
N ASP A 129 0.61 -7.49 -0.69
CA ASP A 129 0.17 -8.47 0.30
C ASP A 129 1.31 -9.46 0.59
N PHE A 130 1.83 -9.40 1.82
CA PHE A 130 2.98 -10.18 2.27
C PHE A 130 2.64 -11.65 2.60
N ARG A 131 1.42 -12.10 2.30
CA ARG A 131 1.11 -13.53 2.18
C ARG A 131 1.55 -14.11 0.83
N GLY A 132 1.93 -13.26 -0.13
CA GLY A 132 2.58 -13.68 -1.36
C GLY A 132 3.87 -14.46 -1.13
N TYR A 133 4.30 -15.20 -2.14
CA TYR A 133 5.52 -16.00 -2.13
C TYR A 133 6.10 -16.01 -3.54
N THR A 134 7.34 -15.55 -3.71
CA THR A 134 8.01 -15.51 -5.02
C THR A 134 7.97 -16.87 -5.73
N GLY A 135 8.03 -17.96 -4.96
CA GLY A 135 8.09 -19.32 -5.48
C GLY A 135 9.52 -19.82 -5.67
N PHE A 136 9.64 -21.13 -5.83
CA PHE A 136 10.93 -21.78 -6.07
C PHE A 136 10.73 -23.10 -6.81
N SER A 137 11.42 -23.26 -7.94
CA SER A 137 11.27 -24.41 -8.84
C SER A 137 12.29 -25.55 -8.59
N GLY A 138 13.25 -25.37 -7.67
CA GLY A 138 14.31 -26.35 -7.41
C GLY A 138 15.39 -26.43 -8.50
N ARG A 139 15.15 -25.87 -9.69
CA ARG A 139 16.09 -25.85 -10.81
C ARG A 139 16.76 -24.47 -10.88
N LYS A 140 18.09 -24.44 -10.86
CA LYS A 140 18.84 -23.22 -11.19
C LYS A 140 18.80 -23.02 -12.70
N THR A 141 17.74 -22.42 -13.22
CA THR A 141 17.75 -21.85 -14.57
C THR A 141 18.11 -20.38 -14.45
N SER A 142 19.34 -20.02 -14.83
CA SER A 142 19.72 -18.63 -15.00
C SER A 142 19.23 -18.13 -16.36
N GLY A 143 18.46 -17.04 -16.41
CA GLY A 143 18.02 -16.41 -17.66
C GLY A 143 16.51 -16.47 -17.90
N ILE A 144 16.08 -16.10 -19.11
CA ILE A 144 14.66 -15.95 -19.53
C ILE A 144 13.89 -17.29 -19.49
N GLU A 145 14.58 -18.43 -19.43
CA GLU A 145 13.98 -19.77 -19.44
C GLU A 145 13.34 -20.22 -18.10
N GLU A 146 13.31 -19.35 -17.08
CA GLU A 146 12.72 -19.69 -15.79
C GLU A 146 11.18 -19.65 -15.86
N ALA A 147 10.58 -20.83 -16.00
CA ALA A 147 9.13 -21.01 -15.88
C ALA A 147 8.62 -20.55 -14.51
N ILE A 148 7.39 -20.03 -14.47
CA ILE A 148 6.72 -19.64 -13.22
C ILE A 148 6.69 -20.87 -12.29
N PRO A 149 7.27 -20.80 -11.08
CA PRO A 149 7.19 -21.90 -10.12
C PRO A 149 5.74 -22.24 -9.79
N ALA A 150 5.41 -23.53 -9.69
CA ALA A 150 4.04 -23.98 -9.39
C ALA A 150 3.54 -23.52 -8.01
N ASN A 151 4.45 -23.11 -7.12
CA ASN A 151 4.18 -22.58 -5.79
C ASN A 151 4.31 -21.04 -5.71
N ALA A 152 4.51 -20.35 -6.84
CA ALA A 152 4.55 -18.90 -6.87
C ALA A 152 3.15 -18.34 -6.58
N VAL A 153 3.12 -17.32 -5.72
CA VAL A 153 1.93 -16.61 -5.29
C VAL A 153 2.24 -15.11 -5.37
N PRO A 154 1.53 -14.34 -6.21
CA PRO A 154 1.80 -12.92 -6.33
C PRO A 154 1.46 -12.18 -5.03
N PHE A 155 2.23 -11.14 -4.75
CA PHE A 155 2.08 -10.25 -3.60
C PHE A 155 0.96 -9.20 -3.84
N ILE A 156 -0.12 -9.56 -4.53
CA ILE A 156 -1.30 -8.71 -4.80
C ILE A 156 -2.55 -9.60 -4.86
N ASN A 157 -3.69 -9.07 -4.41
CA ASN A 157 -4.89 -9.88 -4.25
C ASN A 157 -5.54 -10.15 -5.60
N THR A 158 -5.31 -11.35 -6.15
CA THR A 158 -5.77 -11.72 -7.50
C THR A 158 -7.26 -12.03 -7.59
N ASP A 159 -7.98 -12.12 -6.47
CA ASP A 159 -9.44 -12.20 -6.51
C ASP A 159 -10.04 -10.84 -6.95
N TYR A 160 -9.32 -9.74 -6.68
CA TYR A 160 -9.76 -8.39 -7.06
C TYR A 160 -8.97 -7.82 -8.24
N PHE A 161 -7.67 -8.07 -8.34
CA PHE A 161 -6.79 -7.41 -9.30
C PHE A 161 -6.23 -8.40 -10.33
N ASP A 162 -6.32 -8.06 -11.61
CA ASP A 162 -5.61 -8.81 -12.66
C ASP A 162 -4.10 -8.68 -12.44
N PHE A 163 -3.34 -9.75 -12.64
CA PHE A 163 -1.89 -9.76 -12.44
C PHE A 163 -1.20 -10.44 -13.61
N LEU A 164 0.02 -10.00 -13.93
CA LEU A 164 0.89 -10.60 -14.93
C LEU A 164 2.28 -10.81 -14.33
N TYR A 165 2.83 -12.01 -14.53
CA TYR A 165 4.26 -12.25 -14.37
C TYR A 165 5.04 -11.57 -15.53
N GLY A 166 6.37 -11.71 -15.55
CA GLY A 166 7.21 -11.21 -16.63
C GLY A 166 6.71 -11.65 -18.01
N ALA A 167 6.99 -10.82 -19.02
CA ALA A 167 6.58 -11.11 -20.40
C ALA A 167 7.29 -12.37 -20.95
N ALA A 168 6.85 -12.85 -22.11
CA ALA A 168 7.33 -14.11 -22.70
C ALA A 168 8.86 -14.16 -22.93
N ASP A 169 9.51 -13.01 -23.09
CA ASP A 169 10.95 -12.84 -23.28
C ASP A 169 11.68 -12.34 -22.01
N GLU A 170 11.04 -12.44 -20.84
CA GLU A 170 11.60 -12.03 -19.56
C GLU A 170 11.52 -13.16 -18.52
N ARG A 171 12.25 -13.04 -17.40
CA ARG A 171 12.04 -13.96 -16.28
C ARG A 171 10.66 -13.72 -15.69
N TYR A 172 10.04 -14.73 -15.08
CA TYR A 172 8.70 -14.54 -14.50
C TYR A 172 8.64 -13.45 -13.40
N ILE A 173 9.74 -13.22 -12.67
CA ILE A 173 9.83 -12.13 -11.68
C ILE A 173 10.04 -10.75 -12.30
N ASP A 174 10.27 -10.64 -13.61
CA ASP A 174 10.42 -9.37 -14.29
C ASP A 174 9.07 -8.67 -14.53
N ALA A 175 8.22 -8.66 -13.51
CA ALA A 175 6.88 -8.07 -13.52
C ALA A 175 6.87 -6.70 -12.84
N GLN A 176 7.77 -5.79 -13.23
CA GLN A 176 7.88 -4.49 -12.55
C GLN A 176 6.72 -3.56 -12.88
N TRP A 177 6.14 -2.93 -11.86
CA TRP A 177 4.99 -2.03 -11.98
C TRP A 177 5.37 -0.57 -11.79
N LEU A 178 4.87 0.26 -12.70
CA LEU A 178 5.20 1.68 -12.78
C LEU A 178 4.59 2.47 -11.63
N THR A 179 5.40 3.37 -11.08
CA THR A 179 4.88 4.53 -10.34
C THR A 179 5.43 5.81 -10.95
N ARG A 180 4.84 6.94 -10.59
CA ARG A 180 5.36 8.27 -10.93
C ARG A 180 6.40 8.81 -9.94
N THR A 181 6.74 8.05 -8.90
CA THR A 181 7.67 8.51 -7.87
C THR A 181 9.11 8.36 -8.35
N ARG A 182 9.79 9.49 -8.50
CA ARG A 182 11.19 9.58 -8.90
C ARG A 182 12.08 9.44 -7.67
N TYR A 183 13.22 8.79 -7.85
CA TYR A 183 14.33 8.97 -6.93
C TYR A 183 14.98 10.33 -7.20
N THR A 184 15.32 11.06 -6.14
CA THR A 184 15.93 12.40 -6.26
C THR A 184 17.41 12.38 -6.65
N SER A 185 17.97 11.20 -6.86
CA SER A 185 19.34 10.97 -7.32
C SER A 185 19.30 9.89 -8.41
N THR A 186 20.46 9.38 -8.78
CA THR A 186 20.63 8.31 -9.77
C THR A 186 20.97 6.98 -9.10
N THR A 187 20.65 5.88 -9.77
CA THR A 187 21.18 4.54 -9.43
C THR A 187 21.90 3.96 -10.65
N MET A 188 22.64 2.86 -10.49
CA MET A 188 23.13 1.98 -11.58
C MET A 188 23.58 2.70 -12.87
N ASP A 189 24.88 2.88 -13.08
CA ASP A 189 25.42 3.55 -14.28
C ASP A 189 24.87 4.99 -14.49
N ASN A 190 24.66 5.73 -13.40
CA ASN A 190 24.16 7.11 -13.41
C ASN A 190 22.83 7.27 -14.18
N MET A 191 21.89 6.35 -13.92
CA MET A 191 20.55 6.40 -14.51
C MET A 191 19.58 7.19 -13.64
N ASP A 192 18.74 8.01 -14.27
CA ASP A 192 17.55 8.54 -13.61
C ASP A 192 16.65 7.37 -13.23
N THR A 193 16.10 7.44 -12.02
CA THR A 193 15.47 6.30 -11.38
C THR A 193 14.02 6.57 -10.99
N LEU A 194 13.16 5.60 -11.27
CA LEU A 194 11.78 5.55 -10.78
C LEU A 194 11.66 4.43 -9.76
N PHE A 195 10.97 4.68 -8.66
CA PHE A 195 10.54 3.60 -7.78
C PHE A 195 9.39 2.85 -8.44
N GLY A 196 9.45 1.53 -8.39
CA GLY A 196 8.36 0.65 -8.80
C GLY A 196 8.11 -0.42 -7.75
N VAL A 197 6.92 -1.01 -7.80
CA VAL A 197 6.57 -2.20 -7.02
C VAL A 197 6.69 -3.41 -7.93
N ASN A 198 7.16 -4.54 -7.40
CA ASN A 198 7.15 -5.80 -8.12
C ASN A 198 6.33 -6.83 -7.35
N PHE A 199 5.08 -7.03 -7.75
CA PHE A 199 4.18 -7.98 -7.10
C PHE A 199 4.55 -9.45 -7.37
N ALA A 200 5.49 -9.75 -8.27
CA ALA A 200 6.01 -11.11 -8.42
C ALA A 200 7.01 -11.49 -7.31
N ASP A 201 7.74 -10.51 -6.75
CA ASP A 201 8.84 -10.76 -5.81
C ASP A 201 8.79 -9.91 -4.52
N GLY A 202 7.68 -9.20 -4.30
CA GLY A 202 7.34 -8.56 -3.03
C GLY A 202 8.17 -7.33 -2.65
N ARG A 203 8.64 -6.53 -3.62
CA ARG A 203 9.63 -5.45 -3.36
C ARG A 203 9.30 -4.09 -3.96
N ILE A 204 9.82 -3.04 -3.31
CA ILE A 204 10.05 -1.72 -3.94
C ILE A 204 11.50 -1.65 -4.40
N LYS A 205 11.73 -1.32 -5.66
CA LYS A 205 13.08 -1.12 -6.20
C LYS A 205 13.16 0.20 -6.95
N GLY A 206 14.32 0.84 -6.87
CA GLY A 206 14.72 1.88 -7.80
C GLY A 206 15.12 1.24 -9.11
N TYR A 207 14.38 1.55 -10.16
CA TYR A 207 14.68 1.10 -11.51
C TYR A 207 15.28 2.26 -12.29
N GLY A 208 16.57 2.13 -12.63
CA GLY A 208 17.21 2.98 -13.64
C GLY A 208 16.41 2.87 -14.93
N TYR A 209 15.72 3.94 -15.31
CA TYR A 209 14.73 3.90 -16.38
C TYR A 209 15.18 4.67 -17.63
N GLN A 210 16.06 5.65 -17.48
CA GLN A 210 16.71 6.37 -18.58
C GLN A 210 18.12 6.80 -18.15
N PRO A 211 19.10 6.90 -19.06
CA PRO A 211 20.37 7.56 -18.76
C PRO A 211 20.12 9.00 -18.30
N ALA A 212 20.81 9.44 -17.25
CA ALA A 212 20.63 10.78 -16.70
C ALA A 212 20.86 11.86 -17.77
N GLY A 213 19.96 12.84 -17.80
CA GLY A 213 20.02 13.96 -18.76
C GLY A 213 19.55 13.61 -20.18
N THR A 214 18.97 12.42 -20.41
CA THR A 214 18.42 12.01 -21.71
C THR A 214 16.90 11.90 -21.71
N GLN A 215 16.28 11.81 -22.89
CA GLN A 215 14.84 11.61 -23.08
C GLN A 215 14.49 10.23 -23.64
N HIS A 216 15.44 9.27 -23.60
CA HIS A 216 15.26 7.94 -24.19
C HIS A 216 15.10 6.89 -23.08
N PRO A 217 13.85 6.60 -22.64
CA PRO A 217 13.62 5.58 -21.63
C PRO A 217 14.06 4.22 -22.16
N ARG A 218 14.88 3.53 -21.36
CA ARG A 218 15.36 2.17 -21.61
C ARG A 218 14.51 1.12 -20.92
N LYS A 219 13.76 1.49 -19.88
CA LYS A 219 12.92 0.58 -19.12
C LYS A 219 11.44 0.92 -19.26
N ARG A 220 10.63 -0.12 -19.42
CA ARG A 220 9.17 -0.07 -19.49
C ARG A 220 8.59 -0.98 -18.41
N PHE A 221 7.38 -0.72 -17.99
CA PHE A 221 6.76 -1.32 -16.80
C PHE A 221 5.30 -1.68 -17.07
N TYR A 222 4.77 -2.66 -16.34
CA TYR A 222 3.33 -2.83 -16.26
C TYR A 222 2.71 -1.62 -15.55
N VAL A 223 1.48 -1.25 -15.93
CA VAL A 223 0.81 -0.08 -15.36
C VAL A 223 -0.58 -0.47 -14.87
N ARG A 224 -0.93 0.05 -13.70
CA ARG A 224 -2.29 0.13 -13.16
C ARG A 224 -2.58 1.59 -12.86
N TYR A 225 -3.80 2.03 -13.17
CA TYR A 225 -4.21 3.41 -12.94
C TYR A 225 -5.04 3.53 -11.67
N VAL A 226 -4.96 4.69 -11.03
CA VAL A 226 -5.66 5.00 -9.79
C VAL A 226 -6.36 6.35 -9.90
N ARG A 227 -7.40 6.54 -9.09
CA ARG A 227 -8.06 7.82 -8.85
C ARG A 227 -8.49 7.93 -7.38
N GLY A 228 -8.95 9.12 -7.00
CA GLY A 228 -9.33 9.43 -5.62
C GLY A 228 -8.36 10.40 -4.95
N GLN A 229 -8.56 10.62 -3.65
CA GLN A 229 -7.73 11.53 -2.85
C GLN A 229 -6.27 11.11 -2.88
N ALA A 230 -5.36 12.06 -2.71
CA ALA A 230 -3.94 11.74 -2.58
C ALA A 230 -3.72 10.89 -1.32
N TYR A 231 -2.89 9.87 -1.44
CA TYR A 231 -2.49 9.01 -0.33
C TYR A 231 -0.97 9.06 -0.14
N GLY A 232 -0.56 9.08 1.12
CA GLY A 232 0.86 9.05 1.51
C GLY A 232 1.43 10.38 1.99
N ASP A 233 0.59 11.40 2.21
CA ASP A 233 1.00 12.63 2.87
C ASP A 233 1.05 12.42 4.38
N ASN A 234 2.16 12.82 5.01
CA ASN A 234 2.34 12.75 6.45
C ASN A 234 2.04 14.10 7.09
N ASN A 235 1.59 14.10 8.35
CA ASN A 235 1.42 15.31 9.14
C ASN A 235 2.02 15.11 10.54
N PHE A 236 3.33 15.34 10.63
CA PHE A 236 4.11 15.06 11.82
C PHE A 236 4.10 16.21 12.83
N VAL A 237 3.94 15.86 14.10
CA VAL A 237 4.03 16.77 15.25
C VAL A 237 5.03 16.19 16.25
N ASP A 238 6.03 16.98 16.64
CA ASP A 238 6.93 16.64 17.74
C ASP A 238 6.20 16.84 19.08
N ASN A 239 6.14 15.77 19.89
CA ASN A 239 5.45 15.78 21.18
C ASN A 239 6.32 16.34 22.31
N GLY A 240 7.60 16.68 22.06
CA GLY A 240 8.51 17.20 23.07
C GLY A 240 8.98 16.17 24.11
N ASN A 241 8.71 14.89 23.89
CA ASN A 241 9.03 13.78 24.79
C ASN A 241 9.79 12.63 24.09
N ASN A 242 10.57 12.97 23.05
CA ASN A 242 11.27 12.03 22.15
C ASN A 242 10.35 11.15 21.28
N THR A 243 9.11 11.60 21.05
CA THR A 243 8.18 10.95 20.13
C THR A 243 7.61 11.95 19.12
N ILE A 244 7.21 11.43 17.96
CA ILE A 244 6.58 12.19 16.88
C ILE A 244 5.27 11.52 16.53
N THR A 245 4.17 12.27 16.52
CA THR A 245 2.86 11.75 16.09
C THR A 245 2.59 12.17 14.65
N ASP A 246 2.24 11.21 13.80
CA ASP A 246 1.62 11.50 12.51
C ASP A 246 0.10 11.61 12.72
N ILE A 247 -0.42 12.83 12.77
CA ILE A 247 -1.84 13.05 13.05
C ILE A 247 -2.73 12.54 11.91
N SER A 248 -2.18 12.35 10.71
CA SER A 248 -2.92 11.80 9.57
C SER A 248 -3.28 10.32 9.78
N THR A 249 -2.44 9.55 10.46
CA THR A 249 -2.62 8.10 10.67
C THR A 249 -2.91 7.72 12.13
N GLY A 250 -2.68 8.65 13.06
CA GLY A 250 -2.75 8.39 14.50
C GLY A 250 -1.58 7.56 15.03
N LEU A 251 -0.58 7.25 14.20
CA LEU A 251 0.62 6.53 14.63
C LEU A 251 1.59 7.48 15.34
N THR A 252 2.21 6.99 16.40
CA THR A 252 3.27 7.70 17.12
C THR A 252 4.57 6.92 17.03
N TRP A 253 5.64 7.63 16.70
CA TRP A 253 6.95 7.08 16.37
C TRP A 253 8.00 7.54 17.36
N ALA A 254 9.02 6.72 17.60
CA ALA A 254 10.23 7.20 18.26
C ALA A 254 10.92 8.26 17.39
N LYS A 255 11.32 9.38 18.00
CA LYS A 255 12.04 10.47 17.32
C LYS A 255 13.45 10.05 16.90
N THR A 256 14.15 9.29 17.74
CA THR A 256 15.46 8.70 17.46
C THR A 256 15.31 7.24 17.04
N ASP A 257 16.27 6.73 16.27
CA ASP A 257 16.40 5.29 16.04
C ASP A 257 17.20 4.57 17.14
N SER A 258 17.41 3.27 16.96
CA SER A 258 18.13 2.41 17.91
C SER A 258 19.61 2.74 18.11
N GLY A 259 20.21 3.61 17.30
CA GLY A 259 21.64 3.97 17.36
C GLY A 259 22.62 2.86 16.97
N ARG A 260 22.12 1.65 16.71
CA ARG A 260 22.91 0.48 16.27
C ARG A 260 22.06 -0.50 15.48
N GLY A 261 22.72 -1.26 14.62
CA GLY A 261 22.14 -2.41 13.94
C GLY A 261 21.85 -3.57 14.90
N MET A 262 20.80 -4.34 14.57
CA MET A 262 20.33 -5.49 15.34
C MET A 262 19.90 -6.60 14.39
N THR A 263 20.04 -7.86 14.79
CA THR A 263 19.34 -8.96 14.12
C THR A 263 17.82 -8.78 14.25
N TRP A 264 17.05 -9.46 13.41
CA TRP A 264 15.59 -9.31 13.45
C TRP A 264 14.97 -9.75 14.78
N LYS A 265 15.49 -10.85 15.37
CA LYS A 265 15.10 -11.31 16.71
C LYS A 265 15.39 -10.27 17.80
N GLU A 266 16.55 -9.64 17.75
CA GLU A 266 16.91 -8.57 18.70
C GLU A 266 16.06 -7.32 18.51
N ALA A 267 15.70 -6.97 17.28
CA ALA A 267 14.84 -5.84 16.96
C ALA A 267 13.42 -6.00 17.56
N LEU A 268 12.82 -7.18 17.40
CA LEU A 268 11.54 -7.52 18.02
C LEU A 268 11.59 -7.38 19.54
N LYS A 269 12.63 -7.96 20.16
CA LYS A 269 12.86 -7.87 21.61
C LYS A 269 13.07 -6.43 22.08
N TYR A 270 13.87 -5.65 21.34
CA TYR A 270 14.14 -4.25 21.65
C TYR A 270 12.84 -3.44 21.67
N ALA A 271 11.99 -3.61 20.66
CA ALA A 271 10.72 -2.90 20.59
C ALA A 271 9.79 -3.25 21.76
N ALA A 272 9.61 -4.55 22.03
CA ALA A 272 8.72 -5.03 23.09
C ALA A 272 9.17 -4.66 24.53
N GLN A 273 10.43 -4.28 24.72
CA GLN A 273 11.00 -3.89 26.02
C GLN A 273 11.20 -2.39 26.18
N LEU A 274 10.95 -1.60 25.13
CA LEU A 274 11.24 -0.17 25.15
C LEU A 274 10.23 0.58 26.03
N ASN A 275 10.76 1.45 26.89
CA ASN A 275 9.98 2.48 27.57
C ASN A 275 10.45 3.84 27.07
N LEU A 276 9.58 4.55 26.35
CA LEU A 276 9.90 5.83 25.71
C LEU A 276 8.69 6.76 25.76
N GLY A 277 8.92 8.04 26.09
CA GLY A 277 7.86 9.06 26.12
C GLY A 277 6.74 8.79 27.13
N GLY A 278 6.99 7.95 28.15
CA GLY A 278 5.97 7.51 29.12
C GLY A 278 5.13 6.30 28.66
N HIS A 279 5.54 5.63 27.58
CA HIS A 279 4.82 4.51 26.97
C HIS A 279 5.69 3.25 26.88
N SER A 280 5.05 2.09 26.98
CA SER A 280 5.66 0.75 27.00
C SER A 280 5.05 -0.23 25.99
N ASP A 281 4.14 0.24 25.15
CA ASP A 281 3.39 -0.50 24.12
C ASP A 281 4.03 -0.33 22.72
N TRP A 282 5.35 -0.16 22.69
CA TRP A 282 6.11 0.01 21.46
C TRP A 282 6.27 -1.30 20.71
N ARG A 283 6.21 -1.22 19.38
CA ARG A 283 6.40 -2.36 18.48
C ARG A 283 7.25 -1.99 17.29
N LEU A 284 7.78 -3.02 16.63
CA LEU A 284 8.38 -2.86 15.33
C LEU A 284 7.25 -2.60 14.31
N PRO A 285 7.34 -1.57 13.45
CA PRO A 285 6.33 -1.29 12.44
C PRO A 285 6.26 -2.42 11.42
N ASN A 286 5.08 -2.66 10.85
CA ASN A 286 4.99 -3.53 9.68
C ASN A 286 5.55 -2.81 8.43
N ALA A 287 5.74 -3.55 7.34
CA ALA A 287 6.39 -3.03 6.14
C ALA A 287 5.67 -1.82 5.53
N LYS A 288 4.33 -1.79 5.57
CA LYS A 288 3.54 -0.68 5.02
C LYS A 288 3.58 0.56 5.90
N GLU A 289 3.55 0.40 7.22
CA GLU A 289 3.69 1.51 8.16
C GLU A 289 5.07 2.17 8.05
N LEU A 290 6.14 1.38 8.00
CA LEU A 290 7.49 1.94 7.89
C LEU A 290 7.73 2.61 6.52
N GLN A 291 7.18 2.03 5.45
CA GLN A 291 7.23 2.65 4.12
C GLN A 291 6.43 3.96 4.07
N TYR A 292 5.34 4.07 4.82
CA TYR A 292 4.47 5.24 4.83
C TYR A 292 5.18 6.51 5.34
N ILE A 293 6.21 6.38 6.19
CA ILE A 293 6.98 7.54 6.69
C ILE A 293 8.20 7.90 5.84
N VAL A 294 8.45 7.19 4.74
CA VAL A 294 9.52 7.55 3.81
C VAL A 294 9.19 8.87 3.11
N ASP A 295 10.14 9.80 3.12
CA ASP A 295 10.12 11.00 2.29
C ASP A 295 10.91 10.76 1.01
N TYR A 296 10.18 10.46 -0.08
CA TYR A 296 10.75 10.19 -1.39
C TYR A 296 11.34 11.44 -2.09
N ASN A 297 11.23 12.63 -1.50
CA ASN A 297 11.91 13.84 -1.98
C ASN A 297 13.29 14.04 -1.33
N ARG A 298 13.75 13.09 -0.52
CA ARG A 298 15.01 13.17 0.22
C ARG A 298 15.84 11.93 -0.01
N ALA A 299 17.13 12.14 -0.17
CA ALA A 299 18.14 11.09 -0.23
C ALA A 299 19.49 11.63 0.25
N PRO A 300 20.44 10.76 0.62
CA PRO A 300 21.78 11.18 1.00
C PRO A 300 22.46 12.04 -0.07
N ASP A 301 22.34 11.68 -1.34
CA ASP A 301 22.99 12.39 -2.45
C ASP A 301 22.31 13.73 -2.81
N SER A 302 21.01 13.87 -2.55
CA SER A 302 20.25 15.08 -2.93
C SER A 302 20.13 16.10 -1.81
N THR A 303 20.07 15.62 -0.56
CA THR A 303 19.77 16.47 0.61
C THR A 303 20.80 16.35 1.74
N GLY A 304 21.75 15.40 1.65
CA GLY A 304 22.68 15.09 2.74
C GLY A 304 22.03 14.41 3.95
N THR A 305 20.74 14.04 3.86
CA THR A 305 19.94 13.46 4.95
C THR A 305 19.31 12.12 4.56
N ALA A 306 18.83 11.38 5.57
CA ALA A 306 17.98 10.21 5.36
C ALA A 306 16.69 10.57 4.60
N ALA A 307 16.08 9.57 3.95
CA ALA A 307 14.80 9.66 3.25
C ALA A 307 13.59 9.71 4.21
N ILE A 308 13.58 10.67 5.14
CA ILE A 308 12.55 10.88 6.16
C ILE A 308 12.45 12.37 6.50
N ASP A 309 11.30 12.77 7.06
CA ASP A 309 11.09 14.13 7.54
C ASP A 309 12.18 14.56 8.56
N PRO A 310 12.72 15.81 8.46
CA PRO A 310 13.76 16.31 9.35
C PRO A 310 13.42 16.37 10.84
N LEU A 311 12.16 16.23 11.23
CA LEU A 311 11.79 16.05 12.64
C LEU A 311 12.38 14.77 13.24
N PHE A 312 12.58 13.73 12.42
CA PHE A 312 13.19 12.48 12.85
C PHE A 312 14.71 12.57 12.88
N GLU A 313 15.29 11.96 13.91
CA GLU A 313 16.74 11.83 14.05
C GLU A 313 17.18 10.44 13.60
N SER A 314 17.98 10.39 12.54
CA SER A 314 18.57 9.15 12.00
C SER A 314 20.06 9.10 12.25
N THR A 315 20.53 8.00 12.84
CA THR A 315 21.95 7.78 13.12
C THR A 315 22.72 7.63 11.81
N PRO A 316 23.77 8.44 11.55
CA PRO A 316 24.61 8.26 10.37
C PRO A 316 25.46 6.99 10.49
N ILE A 317 25.68 6.33 9.37
CA ILE A 317 26.55 5.16 9.24
C ILE A 317 27.61 5.40 8.17
N THR A 318 28.59 4.50 8.11
CA THR A 318 29.47 4.36 6.96
C THR A 318 28.98 3.18 6.12
N ASN A 319 28.65 3.40 4.85
CA ASN A 319 28.17 2.35 3.96
C ASN A 319 29.31 1.46 3.44
N GLU A 320 28.95 0.47 2.64
CA GLU A 320 29.83 -0.55 2.07
C GLU A 320 30.92 0.05 1.15
N LYS A 321 30.74 1.29 0.69
CA LYS A 321 31.71 2.05 -0.11
C LYS A 321 32.62 2.97 0.73
N GLY A 322 32.45 3.00 2.05
CA GLY A 322 33.20 3.89 2.94
C GLY A 322 32.65 5.32 3.02
N GLU A 323 31.45 5.55 2.51
CA GLU A 323 30.83 6.89 2.46
C GLU A 323 29.83 7.09 3.60
N ARG A 324 29.60 8.35 4.00
CA ARG A 324 28.54 8.69 4.95
C ARG A 324 27.17 8.36 4.37
N ASP A 325 26.37 7.67 5.15
CA ASP A 325 25.04 7.20 4.76
C ASP A 325 24.11 7.09 5.96
N TYR A 326 22.92 6.51 5.72
CA TYR A 326 21.90 6.25 6.72
C TYR A 326 21.44 4.78 6.65
N PRO A 327 20.98 4.21 7.77
CA PRO A 327 20.68 2.79 7.83
C PRO A 327 19.40 2.41 7.08
N ALA A 328 19.25 1.12 6.86
CA ALA A 328 17.94 0.50 6.67
C ALA A 328 17.33 0.14 8.03
N TYR A 329 16.01 0.16 8.13
CA TYR A 329 15.29 -0.23 9.34
C TYR A 329 14.47 -1.51 9.12
N TRP A 330 14.52 -2.39 10.11
CA TRP A 330 13.71 -3.60 10.14
C TRP A 330 12.22 -3.29 10.21
N THR A 331 11.43 -4.18 9.61
CA THR A 331 9.98 -4.27 9.80
C THR A 331 9.64 -5.54 10.58
N SER A 332 8.45 -5.61 11.16
CA SER A 332 7.91 -6.83 11.78
C SER A 332 7.43 -7.88 10.76
N THR A 333 7.50 -7.57 9.47
CA THR A 333 6.96 -8.37 8.37
C THR A 333 8.02 -9.31 7.80
N THR A 334 7.74 -10.61 7.85
CA THR A 334 8.52 -11.64 7.15
C THR A 334 8.30 -11.55 5.63
N HIS A 335 9.36 -11.73 4.85
CA HIS A 335 9.27 -11.77 3.38
C HIS A 335 9.46 -13.21 2.87
N LEU A 336 8.48 -13.76 2.16
CA LEU A 336 8.53 -15.13 1.66
C LEU A 336 9.18 -15.16 0.28
N ASP A 337 10.47 -15.46 0.25
CA ASP A 337 11.24 -15.49 -0.98
C ASP A 337 12.12 -16.74 -1.10
N GLY A 338 12.37 -17.14 -2.34
CA GLY A 338 13.33 -18.18 -2.68
C GLY A 338 13.09 -19.55 -2.02
N PRO A 339 14.14 -20.39 -1.91
CA PRO A 339 14.01 -21.78 -1.48
C PRO A 339 13.66 -21.99 0.00
N ARG A 340 13.80 -20.95 0.83
CA ARG A 340 13.65 -21.03 2.30
C ARG A 340 12.64 -19.99 2.79
N PRO A 341 11.35 -20.12 2.44
CA PRO A 341 10.35 -19.12 2.78
C PRO A 341 10.31 -18.90 4.29
N GLY A 342 10.57 -17.66 4.70
CA GLY A 342 10.51 -17.22 6.08
C GLY A 342 11.85 -16.96 6.77
N ASP A 343 12.99 -17.22 6.11
CA ASP A 343 14.32 -16.85 6.64
C ASP A 343 14.66 -15.37 6.45
N HIS A 344 13.90 -14.63 5.64
CA HIS A 344 14.06 -13.19 5.43
C HIS A 344 12.94 -12.36 6.08
N ALA A 345 13.29 -11.14 6.49
CA ALA A 345 12.33 -10.11 6.88
C ALA A 345 12.48 -8.88 5.99
N ALA A 346 11.40 -8.12 5.80
CA ALA A 346 11.45 -6.89 5.02
C ALA A 346 12.16 -5.78 5.81
N TYR A 347 12.90 -4.94 5.09
CA TYR A 347 13.45 -3.69 5.61
C TYR A 347 13.18 -2.56 4.62
N ILE A 348 13.19 -1.32 5.12
CA ILE A 348 13.12 -0.11 4.29
C ILE A 348 14.45 0.64 4.38
N SER A 349 15.04 0.99 3.25
CA SER A 349 16.30 1.75 3.19
C SER A 349 16.02 3.25 3.33
N PHE A 350 16.56 3.90 4.35
CA PHE A 350 16.47 5.35 4.50
C PHE A 350 17.76 6.06 4.05
N GLY A 351 18.86 5.33 3.92
CA GLY A 351 20.02 5.71 3.12
C GLY A 351 20.07 5.00 1.78
N ARG A 352 21.22 5.05 1.10
CA ARG A 352 21.41 4.38 -0.20
C ARG A 352 21.22 2.87 -0.07
N ALA A 353 20.60 2.28 -1.08
CA ALA A 353 20.38 0.84 -1.14
C ALA A 353 21.52 0.21 -1.94
N MET A 354 22.57 -0.15 -1.21
CA MET A 354 23.87 -0.50 -1.79
C MET A 354 23.86 -1.89 -2.45
N GLY A 355 24.69 -2.02 -3.49
CA GLY A 355 24.96 -3.27 -4.17
C GLY A 355 26.29 -3.18 -4.92
N GLN A 356 26.69 -4.28 -5.57
CA GLN A 356 27.91 -4.37 -6.34
C GLN A 356 27.61 -4.79 -7.77
N MET A 357 27.84 -3.87 -8.71
CA MET A 357 27.71 -4.12 -10.15
C MET A 357 29.04 -3.85 -10.82
N HIS A 358 29.46 -4.73 -11.74
CA HIS A 358 30.72 -4.58 -12.47
C HIS A 358 31.95 -4.37 -11.55
N ASN A 359 31.96 -5.03 -10.39
CA ASN A 359 32.95 -4.88 -9.30
C ASN A 359 32.97 -3.51 -8.59
N GLU A 360 32.01 -2.62 -8.88
CA GLU A 360 31.87 -1.33 -8.22
C GLU A 360 30.71 -1.35 -7.23
N ILE A 361 30.96 -0.86 -6.02
CA ILE A 361 29.94 -0.66 -5.01
C ILE A 361 29.22 0.65 -5.32
N MET A 362 27.89 0.60 -5.40
CA MET A 362 27.06 1.75 -5.77
C MET A 362 25.66 1.64 -5.17
N ASP A 363 24.89 2.73 -5.24
CA ASP A 363 23.46 2.71 -4.96
C ASP A 363 22.72 2.06 -6.14
N VAL A 364 22.11 0.90 -5.88
CA VAL A 364 21.45 0.09 -6.92
C VAL A 364 19.93 0.17 -6.87
N HIS A 365 19.33 0.60 -5.74
CA HIS A 365 17.87 0.71 -5.61
C HIS A 365 17.36 2.05 -5.05
N GLY A 366 18.23 2.93 -4.56
CA GLY A 366 17.84 4.23 -4.02
C GLY A 366 17.31 4.21 -2.57
N ALA A 367 17.50 5.34 -1.87
CA ALA A 367 16.89 5.59 -0.58
C ALA A 367 15.36 5.69 -0.71
N GLY A 368 14.64 4.88 0.06
CA GLY A 368 13.19 4.66 0.00
C GLY A 368 12.78 3.31 -0.62
N SER A 369 13.75 2.50 -1.05
CA SER A 369 13.50 1.11 -1.46
C SER A 369 13.15 0.20 -0.29
N GLN A 370 12.37 -0.85 -0.60
CA GLN A 370 12.03 -1.93 0.31
C GLN A 370 12.62 -3.22 -0.22
N ARG A 371 13.46 -3.85 0.59
CA ARG A 371 14.10 -5.12 0.28
C ARG A 371 13.87 -6.07 1.44
N SER A 372 14.65 -7.14 1.49
CA SER A 372 14.60 -8.10 2.57
C SER A 372 15.99 -8.66 2.83
N ASP A 373 16.33 -8.83 4.09
CA ASP A 373 17.59 -9.45 4.53
C ASP A 373 17.27 -10.74 5.31
N PRO A 374 18.21 -11.70 5.35
CA PRO A 374 18.09 -12.83 6.23
C PRO A 374 18.06 -12.35 7.69
N LYS A 375 17.23 -12.99 8.52
CA LYS A 375 16.98 -12.59 9.91
C LYS A 375 18.18 -12.78 10.83
N THR A 376 19.12 -13.63 10.42
CA THR A 376 20.35 -14.01 11.12
C THR A 376 21.45 -14.31 10.10
N GLY A 377 22.69 -14.45 10.57
CA GLY A 377 23.84 -14.78 9.73
C GLY A 377 24.89 -13.66 9.73
N GLN A 378 25.53 -13.48 8.58
CA GLN A 378 26.63 -12.53 8.40
C GLN A 378 26.31 -11.57 7.25
N ALA A 379 26.82 -10.35 7.37
CA ALA A 379 26.77 -9.40 6.27
C ALA A 379 27.59 -9.90 5.10
N GLU A 380 27.11 -9.66 3.89
CA GLU A 380 27.75 -10.07 2.64
C GLU A 380 27.42 -9.08 1.51
N MET A 381 28.20 -9.12 0.45
CA MET A 381 27.98 -8.37 -0.78
C MET A 381 27.75 -9.33 -1.93
N GLY A 382 27.00 -8.88 -2.94
CA GLY A 382 26.90 -9.62 -4.20
C GLY A 382 25.64 -10.49 -4.33
N GLN A 383 24.57 -10.22 -3.58
CA GLN A 383 23.34 -10.99 -3.69
C GLN A 383 22.46 -10.57 -4.88
N GLY A 384 22.12 -11.54 -5.73
CA GLY A 384 21.27 -11.32 -6.90
C GLY A 384 21.94 -10.49 -8.03
N PRO A 385 21.17 -10.10 -9.06
CA PRO A 385 21.73 -9.49 -10.28
C PRO A 385 22.44 -8.14 -10.09
N GLN A 386 21.99 -7.35 -9.10
CA GLN A 386 22.59 -6.06 -8.76
C GLN A 386 23.66 -6.17 -7.65
N GLY A 387 23.93 -7.39 -7.18
CA GLY A 387 24.90 -7.66 -6.14
C GLY A 387 24.57 -6.98 -4.81
N ASP A 388 23.30 -6.98 -4.42
CA ASP A 388 22.77 -6.26 -3.25
C ASP A 388 23.61 -6.54 -1.99
N ALA A 389 23.78 -5.51 -1.17
CA ALA A 389 24.33 -5.62 0.17
C ALA A 389 23.32 -6.31 1.09
N VAL A 390 23.78 -7.37 1.76
CA VAL A 390 23.07 -8.00 2.87
C VAL A 390 23.72 -7.55 4.16
N ARG A 391 22.94 -6.92 5.04
CA ARG A 391 23.46 -6.36 6.28
C ARG A 391 23.21 -7.25 7.48
N VAL A 392 22.07 -7.95 7.55
CA VAL A 392 21.59 -8.74 8.71
C VAL A 392 21.33 -7.89 9.97
N TYR A 393 22.13 -6.86 10.20
CA TYR A 393 22.05 -5.95 11.32
C TYR A 393 21.44 -4.61 10.88
N ASN A 394 20.13 -4.61 10.65
CA ASN A 394 19.39 -3.38 10.34
C ASN A 394 18.98 -2.65 11.63
N TYR A 395 18.75 -1.34 11.53
CA TYR A 395 18.39 -0.50 12.68
C TYR A 395 16.90 -0.67 13.02
N VAL A 396 16.47 -0.06 14.12
CA VAL A 396 15.05 -0.06 14.54
C VAL A 396 14.55 1.35 14.77
N ARG A 397 13.37 1.65 14.23
CA ARG A 397 12.52 2.78 14.64
C ARG A 397 11.16 2.22 15.01
N VAL A 398 10.78 2.36 16.28
CA VAL A 398 9.55 1.78 16.80
C VAL A 398 8.35 2.69 16.55
N VAL A 399 7.18 2.07 16.54
CA VAL A 399 5.88 2.72 16.40
C VAL A 399 4.93 2.23 17.49
N ARG A 400 3.89 3.02 17.78
CA ARG A 400 2.75 2.65 18.63
C ARG A 400 1.47 3.33 18.14
N GLY A 401 0.32 2.89 18.66
CA GLY A 401 -0.99 3.46 18.35
C GLY A 401 -1.51 3.08 16.95
N GLY A 402 -2.34 3.96 16.38
CA GLY A 402 -3.09 3.70 15.15
C GLY A 402 -4.16 2.61 15.33
N SER A 403 -4.49 1.93 14.23
CA SER A 403 -5.47 0.83 14.22
C SER A 403 -4.92 -0.50 14.73
N ALA A 404 -3.61 -0.58 15.00
CA ALA A 404 -2.95 -1.82 15.37
C ALA A 404 -3.21 -2.19 16.84
N THR A 405 -3.97 -3.27 17.06
CA THR A 405 -4.18 -3.84 18.40
C THR A 405 -3.49 -5.18 18.52
N GLN A 406 -2.71 -5.39 19.58
CA GLN A 406 -2.10 -6.70 19.84
C GLN A 406 -3.18 -7.77 20.01
N THR A 407 -3.01 -8.89 19.31
CA THR A 407 -3.92 -10.03 19.42
C THR A 407 -3.31 -11.16 20.22
N GLN A 408 -4.20 -11.97 20.82
CA GLN A 408 -3.78 -13.21 21.46
C GLN A 408 -3.21 -14.16 20.41
N PRO A 409 -2.12 -14.88 20.71
CA PRO A 409 -1.53 -15.81 19.77
C PRO A 409 -2.55 -16.83 19.28
N SER A 410 -2.69 -16.96 17.97
CA SER A 410 -3.47 -18.05 17.39
C SER A 410 -2.86 -19.40 17.79
N THR A 411 -3.68 -20.27 18.38
CA THR A 411 -3.30 -21.66 18.69
C THR A 411 -3.24 -22.55 17.44
N GLN A 412 -3.70 -22.04 16.30
CA GLN A 412 -3.59 -22.71 15.02
C GLN A 412 -2.59 -21.99 14.10
N ILE A 413 -1.73 -22.76 13.43
CA ILE A 413 -0.98 -22.26 12.29
C ILE A 413 -2.03 -21.91 11.22
N SER A 414 -2.22 -20.61 10.98
CA SER A 414 -3.10 -20.12 9.91
C SER A 414 -2.77 -20.87 8.61
N ARG A 415 -3.77 -21.55 8.04
CA ARG A 415 -3.64 -22.23 6.73
C ARG A 415 -4.09 -21.32 5.58
N ASN A 416 -4.22 -20.01 5.82
CA ASN A 416 -5.02 -19.09 4.99
C ASN A 416 -4.79 -19.21 3.48
N HIS A 417 -5.93 -19.30 2.79
CA HIS A 417 -6.15 -19.39 1.34
C HIS A 417 -5.87 -18.05 0.63
N TYR A 418 -4.73 -17.42 0.87
CA TYR A 418 -4.37 -16.25 0.06
C TYR A 418 -3.46 -16.65 -1.10
N PRO A 419 -3.78 -16.22 -2.34
CA PRO A 419 -5.09 -15.78 -2.83
C PRO A 419 -6.03 -16.99 -2.99
N TYR A 420 -7.35 -16.75 -3.04
CA TYR A 420 -8.33 -17.83 -2.96
C TYR A 420 -8.47 -18.57 -4.31
N ASN A 421 -8.05 -17.96 -5.43
CA ASN A 421 -8.02 -18.59 -6.75
C ASN A 421 -6.74 -18.24 -7.55
N ILE A 422 -5.76 -19.16 -7.63
CA ILE A 422 -4.66 -19.07 -8.61
C ILE A 422 -4.90 -20.07 -9.73
N ASN A 423 -5.13 -19.56 -10.93
CA ASN A 423 -4.99 -20.36 -12.14
C ASN A 423 -3.89 -19.73 -13.00
N LEU A 424 -2.75 -20.41 -13.12
CA LEU A 424 -1.59 -19.92 -13.86
C LEU A 424 -1.92 -19.61 -15.34
N ASN A 425 -2.94 -20.26 -15.90
CA ASN A 425 -3.40 -20.01 -17.27
C ASN A 425 -4.14 -18.67 -17.43
N ASN A 426 -4.58 -18.05 -16.32
CA ASN A 426 -5.30 -16.78 -16.32
C ASN A 426 -4.36 -15.56 -16.29
N PHE A 427 -3.05 -15.75 -16.14
CA PHE A 427 -2.06 -14.67 -16.13
C PHE A 427 -1.54 -14.36 -17.54
N SER A 428 -2.46 -14.18 -18.49
CA SER A 428 -2.12 -13.77 -19.86
C SER A 428 -2.62 -12.37 -20.15
N VAL A 429 -1.90 -11.64 -21.03
CA VAL A 429 -2.34 -10.35 -21.56
C VAL A 429 -3.73 -10.47 -22.18
N GLN A 430 -4.00 -11.57 -22.89
CA GLN A 430 -5.30 -11.82 -23.51
C GLN A 430 -6.41 -11.99 -22.46
N ALA A 431 -6.17 -12.71 -21.37
CA ALA A 431 -7.12 -12.83 -20.26
C ALA A 431 -7.41 -11.49 -19.58
N SER A 432 -6.39 -10.62 -19.39
CA SER A 432 -6.63 -9.27 -18.85
C SER A 432 -7.39 -8.38 -19.85
N ILE A 433 -7.09 -8.49 -21.14
CA ILE A 433 -7.85 -7.77 -22.19
C ILE A 433 -9.30 -8.27 -22.27
N ASP A 434 -9.53 -9.57 -22.17
CA ASP A 434 -10.87 -10.17 -22.22
C ASP A 434 -11.68 -9.79 -20.97
N SER A 435 -11.07 -9.79 -19.79
CA SER A 435 -11.63 -9.22 -18.56
C SER A 435 -12.09 -7.76 -18.78
N ALA A 436 -11.21 -6.92 -19.35
CA ALA A 436 -11.51 -5.53 -19.65
C ALA A 436 -12.59 -5.35 -20.75
N ARG A 437 -12.64 -6.23 -21.75
CA ARG A 437 -13.59 -6.17 -22.88
C ARG A 437 -14.96 -6.73 -22.56
N GLN A 438 -15.04 -7.84 -21.81
CA GLN A 438 -16.29 -8.44 -21.36
C GLN A 438 -17.08 -7.43 -20.54
N MET A 439 -16.42 -6.73 -19.62
CA MET A 439 -17.05 -5.70 -18.78
C MET A 439 -17.39 -4.40 -19.53
N GLN A 440 -16.69 -4.08 -20.64
CA GLN A 440 -17.09 -2.97 -21.53
C GLN A 440 -18.26 -3.33 -22.45
N ASN A 441 -18.42 -4.61 -22.81
CA ASN A 441 -19.51 -5.10 -23.66
C ASN A 441 -20.80 -5.34 -22.86
N ASP A 442 -20.71 -5.61 -21.55
CA ASP A 442 -21.85 -5.64 -20.63
C ASP A 442 -22.52 -4.25 -20.41
N ARG A 443 -22.10 -3.22 -21.16
CA ARG A 443 -22.79 -1.92 -21.32
C ARG A 443 -24.18 -2.00 -21.96
N GLN A 444 -24.71 -3.19 -22.21
CA GLN A 444 -26.11 -3.41 -22.63
C GLN A 444 -27.02 -3.91 -21.48
N GLN A 445 -26.78 -3.46 -20.25
CA GLN A 445 -27.76 -3.55 -19.16
C GLN A 445 -28.12 -2.15 -18.60
N PRO A 446 -29.33 -2.02 -17.99
CA PRO A 446 -30.23 -0.88 -18.13
C PRO A 446 -29.66 0.43 -17.55
N PRO A 447 -30.31 1.60 -17.80
CA PRO A 447 -29.91 2.85 -17.16
C PRO A 447 -29.75 2.67 -15.64
N PRO A 448 -28.91 3.50 -14.99
CA PRO A 448 -28.70 3.42 -13.55
C PRO A 448 -30.05 3.37 -12.83
N LEU A 449 -30.17 2.44 -11.88
CA LEU A 449 -31.38 2.23 -11.09
C LEU A 449 -31.88 3.57 -10.56
N SER A 450 -33.15 3.87 -10.81
CA SER A 450 -33.75 5.09 -10.32
C SER A 450 -33.72 5.12 -8.79
N ASP A 451 -33.80 6.31 -8.18
CA ASP A 451 -33.94 6.44 -6.72
C ASP A 451 -35.13 5.63 -6.16
N GLN A 452 -36.11 5.28 -7.02
CA GLN A 452 -37.25 4.43 -6.67
C GLN A 452 -36.95 2.94 -6.71
N ASP A 453 -36.02 2.49 -7.56
CA ASP A 453 -35.71 1.06 -7.76
C ASP A 453 -34.53 0.60 -6.90
N PHE A 454 -33.64 1.52 -6.51
CA PHE A 454 -32.47 1.25 -5.68
C PHE A 454 -32.79 0.51 -4.37
N PRO A 455 -33.81 0.90 -3.58
CA PRO A 455 -34.22 0.19 -2.37
C PRO A 455 -34.47 -1.31 -2.58
N SER A 456 -35.22 -1.65 -3.63
CA SER A 456 -35.56 -3.03 -3.94
C SER A 456 -34.37 -3.83 -4.47
N HIS A 457 -33.48 -3.17 -5.20
CA HIS A 457 -32.24 -3.77 -5.70
C HIS A 457 -31.22 -4.00 -4.58
N PHE A 458 -31.14 -3.09 -3.60
CA PHE A 458 -30.29 -3.23 -2.42
C PHE A 458 -30.62 -4.52 -1.66
N VAL A 459 -31.91 -4.76 -1.38
CA VAL A 459 -32.36 -5.98 -0.71
C VAL A 459 -32.08 -7.22 -1.56
N LYS A 460 -32.52 -7.24 -2.82
CA LYS A 460 -32.31 -8.40 -3.72
C LYS A 460 -30.85 -8.80 -3.91
N ARG A 461 -29.93 -7.84 -3.80
CA ARG A 461 -28.49 -8.07 -3.97
C ARG A 461 -27.88 -8.79 -2.77
N LEU A 462 -28.38 -8.52 -1.56
CA LEU A 462 -27.79 -8.98 -0.31
C LEU A 462 -28.59 -10.12 0.35
N ASP A 463 -29.87 -10.23 0.04
CA ASP A 463 -30.78 -11.29 0.48
C ASP A 463 -30.35 -12.65 -0.11
N HIS A 464 -29.44 -13.31 0.61
CA HIS A 464 -28.83 -14.59 0.23
C HIS A 464 -29.72 -15.77 0.61
N ASP A 465 -30.53 -15.64 1.66
CA ASP A 465 -31.48 -16.66 2.10
C ASP A 465 -32.89 -16.52 1.47
N HIS A 466 -33.10 -15.45 0.69
CA HIS A 466 -34.29 -15.15 -0.09
C HIS A 466 -35.54 -14.84 0.76
N ASP A 467 -35.36 -14.22 1.93
CA ASP A 467 -36.44 -13.81 2.85
C ASP A 467 -37.01 -12.41 2.58
N ASN A 468 -36.51 -11.71 1.56
CA ASN A 468 -36.82 -10.33 1.16
C ASN A 468 -36.40 -9.24 2.16
N ARG A 469 -35.44 -9.53 3.03
CA ARG A 469 -34.77 -8.57 3.90
C ARG A 469 -33.27 -8.88 3.94
N VAL A 470 -32.49 -8.03 4.57
CA VAL A 470 -31.03 -8.20 4.68
C VAL A 470 -30.65 -8.35 6.14
N SER A 471 -30.19 -9.53 6.53
CA SER A 471 -29.66 -9.79 7.87
C SER A 471 -28.25 -9.19 8.05
N ARG A 472 -27.78 -9.13 9.30
CA ARG A 472 -26.39 -8.70 9.60
C ARG A 472 -25.31 -9.55 8.95
N GLN A 473 -25.62 -10.81 8.67
CA GLN A 473 -24.68 -11.75 8.06
C GLN A 473 -24.62 -11.57 6.53
N GLU A 474 -25.70 -11.07 5.95
CA GLU A 474 -25.86 -10.79 4.53
C GLU A 474 -25.40 -9.38 4.14
N PHE A 475 -25.39 -8.46 5.10
CA PHE A 475 -24.95 -7.10 4.87
C PHE A 475 -23.45 -7.03 4.60
N ASP A 476 -23.08 -6.52 3.43
CA ASP A 476 -21.72 -6.45 2.92
C ASP A 476 -20.98 -5.14 3.30
N GLY A 477 -21.59 -4.30 4.13
CA GLY A 477 -21.02 -3.06 4.67
C GLY A 477 -20.51 -3.20 6.11
N PRO A 478 -19.88 -2.14 6.66
CA PRO A 478 -19.40 -2.14 8.05
C PRO A 478 -20.55 -2.43 9.05
N PRO A 479 -20.31 -3.23 10.12
CA PRO A 479 -21.35 -3.56 11.10
C PRO A 479 -22.07 -2.34 11.68
N ASP A 480 -21.34 -1.27 12.00
CA ASP A 480 -21.91 -0.05 12.57
C ASP A 480 -22.87 0.67 11.60
N ARG A 481 -22.74 0.44 10.28
CA ARG A 481 -23.66 1.00 9.27
C ARG A 481 -24.98 0.23 9.24
N PHE A 482 -24.96 -1.06 9.56
CA PHE A 482 -26.18 -1.85 9.68
C PHE A 482 -27.10 -1.24 10.74
N ASP A 483 -26.55 -0.96 11.94
CA ASP A 483 -27.28 -0.37 13.05
C ASP A 483 -27.85 1.03 12.76
N VAL A 484 -27.18 1.79 11.90
CA VAL A 484 -27.64 3.12 11.47
C VAL A 484 -28.81 3.02 10.49
N HIS A 485 -28.86 1.95 9.69
CA HIS A 485 -29.88 1.75 8.68
C HIS A 485 -31.09 0.96 9.19
N ASP A 486 -30.91 0.09 10.19
CA ASP A 486 -31.96 -0.65 10.91
C ASP A 486 -32.72 0.30 11.85
N LYS A 487 -33.58 1.14 11.26
CA LYS A 487 -34.29 2.22 11.94
C LYS A 487 -35.37 1.68 12.87
N ASN A 488 -35.95 0.54 12.53
CA ASN A 488 -37.01 -0.09 13.30
C ASN A 488 -36.48 -1.05 14.39
N HIS A 489 -35.17 -1.33 14.39
CA HIS A 489 -34.45 -2.20 15.32
C HIS A 489 -34.96 -3.65 15.35
N ASP A 490 -35.42 -4.17 14.21
CA ASP A 490 -35.89 -5.54 14.07
C ASP A 490 -34.77 -6.53 13.73
N GLY A 491 -33.55 -6.03 13.50
CA GLY A 491 -32.36 -6.84 13.18
C GLY A 491 -32.18 -7.15 11.70
N TYR A 492 -32.99 -6.54 10.82
CA TYR A 492 -32.97 -6.70 9.37
C TYR A 492 -33.04 -5.33 8.67
N LEU A 493 -32.50 -5.23 7.45
CA LEU A 493 -32.73 -4.07 6.58
C LEU A 493 -33.77 -4.41 5.52
N SER A 494 -34.89 -3.71 5.56
CA SER A 494 -35.90 -3.72 4.50
C SER A 494 -35.55 -2.71 3.38
N ALA A 495 -36.30 -2.73 2.27
CA ALA A 495 -36.09 -1.76 1.19
C ALA A 495 -36.23 -0.32 1.71
N ASP A 496 -37.14 -0.08 2.64
CA ASP A 496 -37.45 1.24 3.22
C ASP A 496 -36.29 1.79 4.09
N GLU A 497 -35.38 0.89 4.47
CA GLU A 497 -34.18 1.12 5.29
C GLU A 497 -32.89 1.10 4.46
N ALA A 498 -33.00 0.85 3.14
CA ALA A 498 -31.86 0.87 2.24
C ALA A 498 -31.11 2.22 2.33
N PRO A 499 -29.77 2.20 2.32
CA PRO A 499 -28.98 3.42 2.26
C PRO A 499 -29.35 4.24 1.02
N PRO A 500 -29.20 5.57 1.04
CA PRO A 500 -29.38 6.36 -0.16
C PRO A 500 -28.38 5.89 -1.24
N PRO A 501 -28.76 5.92 -2.53
CA PRO A 501 -27.83 5.60 -3.61
C PRO A 501 -26.61 6.53 -3.54
N PRO A 502 -25.41 6.03 -3.90
CA PRO A 502 -24.21 6.86 -3.89
C PRO A 502 -24.45 8.13 -4.74
N PRO A 503 -24.06 9.33 -4.26
CA PRO A 503 -24.47 10.58 -4.88
C PRO A 503 -23.98 10.66 -6.32
N MET A 504 -24.92 10.59 -7.26
CA MET A 504 -24.66 10.88 -8.67
C MET A 504 -24.40 12.38 -8.80
N LEU A 505 -23.18 12.76 -9.21
CA LEU A 505 -22.91 14.13 -9.66
C LEU A 505 -23.79 14.41 -10.89
N ARG A 506 -24.93 15.08 -10.67
CA ARG A 506 -25.81 15.56 -11.75
C ARG A 506 -24.99 16.44 -12.69
N ARG A 507 -24.89 16.03 -13.96
CA ARG A 507 -24.46 16.92 -15.04
C ARG A 507 -25.35 18.16 -15.02
N ARG A 508 -24.77 19.34 -14.79
CA ARG A 508 -25.45 20.59 -15.16
C ARG A 508 -25.64 20.56 -16.68
N GLN A 509 -26.89 20.70 -17.11
CA GLN A 509 -27.27 20.86 -18.52
C GLN A 509 -26.70 22.16 -19.09
#